data_AF-A0AAN4QAH6-F1
#
_entry.id   AF-A0AAN4QAH6-F1
#
_cell.length_a   1.000
_cell.length_b   1.000
_cell.length_c   1.000
_cell.angle_alpha   90.00
_cell.angle_beta   90.00
_cell.angle_gamma   90.00
#
_symmetry.space_group_name_H-M   'P 1'
#
loop_
_entity.id
_entity.type
_entity.pdbx_description
1 polymer ?
#
loop_
_entity_poly.entity_id
_entity_poly.type
_entity_poly.pdbx_seq_one_letter_code
_entity_poly.pdbx_strand_id
1 'polypeptide(L)' 'MPTEQPDLVVPWWSFTKPVIATAALSLVRDGLIQLDDPVQENHFTLRQLLRH' A
#
# COMPACT_ATOMS: atom_id res chain seq x y z
N MET A 1 30.62 -13.74 1.30
CA MET A 1 30.68 -12.52 2.12
C MET A 1 29.28 -12.24 2.62
N PRO A 2 29.01 -12.21 3.94
CA PRO A 2 27.72 -11.76 4.42
C PRO A 2 27.64 -10.26 4.12
N THR A 3 26.67 -9.85 3.30
CA THR A 3 26.33 -8.43 3.15
C THR A 3 25.70 -8.00 4.47
N GLU A 4 26.43 -7.26 5.29
CA GLU A 4 25.89 -6.60 6.48
C GLU A 4 24.68 -5.77 6.05
N GLN A 5 23.50 -6.20 6.49
CA GLN A 5 22.26 -5.50 6.23
C GLN A 5 22.16 -4.36 7.25
N PRO A 6 21.93 -3.10 6.82
CA PRO A 6 21.83 -2.01 7.76
C PRO A 6 20.56 -2.15 8.61
N ASP A 7 20.71 -2.40 9.91
CA ASP A 7 19.63 -2.37 10.92
C ASP A 7 19.21 -0.92 11.28
N LEU A 8 19.22 -0.02 10.29
CA LEU A 8 18.94 1.40 10.51
C LEU A 8 17.47 1.71 10.21
N VAL A 9 16.69 1.92 11.26
CA VAL A 9 15.31 2.42 11.14
C VAL A 9 15.34 3.93 10.91
N VAL A 10 15.19 4.33 9.64
CA VAL A 10 15.08 5.75 9.27
C VAL A 10 13.61 6.19 9.21
N PRO A 11 13.30 7.46 9.52
CA PRO A 11 11.96 7.98 9.35
C PRO A 11 11.69 8.20 7.86
N TRP A 12 11.00 7.26 7.23
CA TRP A 12 10.75 7.29 5.78
C TRP A 12 9.67 8.28 5.32
N TRP A 13 9.05 9.03 6.25
CA TRP A 13 7.94 9.96 5.97
C TRP A 13 6.88 9.33 5.05
N SER A 14 6.54 9.98 3.92
CA SER A 14 5.50 9.53 2.99
C SER A 14 5.86 8.30 2.15
N PHE A 15 7.02 7.66 2.36
CA PHE A 15 7.39 6.42 1.67
C PHE A 15 6.46 5.24 1.97
N THR A 16 5.69 5.31 3.05
CA THR A 16 4.69 4.28 3.37
C THR A 16 3.59 4.21 2.31
N LYS A 17 3.26 5.32 1.63
CA LYS A 17 2.21 5.36 0.60
C LYS A 17 2.45 4.38 -0.56
N PRO A 18 3.60 4.37 -1.26
CA PRO A 18 3.85 3.40 -2.32
C PRO A 18 3.88 1.95 -1.81
N VAL A 19 4.32 1.70 -0.58
CA VAL A 19 4.28 0.35 0.02
C VAL A 19 2.83 -0.10 0.19
N ILE A 20 1.96 0.74 0.77
CA ILE A 20 0.53 0.45 0.93
C ILE A 20 -0.15 0.29 -0.43
N ALA A 21 0.14 1.17 -1.39
CA ALA A 21 -0.43 1.08 -2.74
C ALA A 21 -0.04 -0.24 -3.43
N THR A 22 1.23 -0.65 -3.30
CA THR A 22 1.71 -1.92 -3.86
C THR A 22 1.05 -3.12 -3.20
N ALA A 23 0.88 -3.09 -1.88
CA ALA A 23 0.18 -4.14 -1.15
C ALA A 23 -1.29 -4.24 -1.58
N ALA A 24 -2.00 -3.11 -1.66
CA ALA A 24 -3.40 -3.07 -2.11
C ALA A 24 -3.56 -3.60 -3.54
N LEU A 25 -2.69 -3.20 -4.47
CA LEU A 25 -2.72 -3.69 -5.85
C LEU A 25 -2.39 -5.19 -5.95
N SER A 26 -1.55 -5.71 -5.05
CA SER A 26 -1.28 -7.15 -4.99
C SER A 26 -2.53 -7.93 -4.56
N LEU A 27 -3.26 -7.44 -3.57
CA LEU A 27 -4.55 -8.03 -3.14
C LEU A 27 -5.62 -7.97 -4.24
N VAL A 28 -5.68 -6.87 -5.01
CA VAL A 28 -6.56 -6.75 -6.17
C VAL A 28 -6.20 -7.76 -7.25
N ARG A 29 -4.91 -7.89 -7.58
CA ARG A 29 -4.42 -8.88 -8.55
C ARG A 29 -4.79 -10.30 -8.13
N ASP A 30 -4.67 -10.59 -6.85
CA ASP A 30 -4.95 -11.91 -6.29
C ASP A 30 -6.47 -12.15 -6.09
N GLY A 31 -7.32 -11.17 -6.45
CA GLY A 31 -8.78 -11.27 -6.43
C GLY A 31 -9.41 -11.20 -5.04
N LEU A 32 -8.64 -10.80 -4.02
CA LEU A 32 -9.08 -10.76 -2.62
C LEU A 32 -9.90 -9.51 -2.28
N ILE A 33 -9.68 -8.42 -3.01
CA ILE A 33 -10.44 -7.16 -2.91
C ILE A 33 -10.61 -6.56 -4.32
N GLN A 34 -11.57 -5.66 -4.51
CA GLN A 34 -11.74 -4.95 -5.78
C GLN A 34 -11.36 -3.47 -5.66
N LEU A 35 -10.91 -2.88 -6.77
CA LEU A 35 -10.60 -1.45 -6.83
C LEU A 35 -11.82 -0.56 -6.58
N ASP A 36 -13.00 -1.06 -6.91
CA ASP A 36 -14.24 -0.32 -6.82
C ASP A 36 -15.05 -0.69 -5.56
N ASP A 37 -14.47 -1.52 -4.67
CA ASP A 37 -15.06 -1.80 -3.36
C ASP A 37 -15.05 -0.53 -2.49
N PRO A 38 -16.15 -0.24 -1.78
CA PRO A 38 -16.20 0.86 -0.84
C PRO A 38 -15.30 0.56 0.37
N VAL A 39 -14.42 1.50 0.70
CA VAL A 39 -13.64 1.47 1.94
C VAL A 39 -14.41 2.25 3.01
N GLN A 40 -14.53 1.71 4.22
CA GLN A 40 -15.50 2.15 5.24
C GLN A 40 -15.52 3.66 5.56
N GLU A 41 -16.66 4.06 6.15
CA GLU A 41 -17.04 5.39 6.68
C GLU A 41 -17.22 6.52 5.68
N ASN A 42 -16.53 6.50 4.56
CA ASN A 42 -16.69 7.50 3.50
C ASN A 42 -16.92 6.79 2.18
N HIS A 43 -17.81 7.30 1.32
CA HIS A 43 -18.22 6.70 0.03
C HIS A 43 -17.09 6.64 -1.02
N PHE A 44 -15.86 6.39 -0.61
CA PHE A 44 -14.70 6.31 -1.47
C PHE A 44 -14.38 4.87 -1.84
N THR A 45 -14.01 4.66 -3.09
CA THR A 45 -13.48 3.40 -3.57
C THR A 45 -11.99 3.30 -3.32
N LEU A 46 -11.45 2.09 -3.23
CA LEU A 46 -10.01 1.85 -3.16
C LEU A 46 -9.25 2.59 -4.29
N ARG A 47 -9.81 2.64 -5.49
CA ARG A 47 -9.29 3.39 -6.64
C ARG A 47 -9.14 4.89 -6.36
N GLN A 48 -10.08 5.49 -5.65
CA GLN A 48 -10.02 6.91 -5.29
C GLN A 48 -8.92 7.15 -4.26
N LEU A 49 -8.76 6.27 -3.27
CA LEU A 49 -7.70 6.37 -2.27
C LEU A 49 -6.29 6.24 -2.89
N LEU A 50 -6.11 5.37 -3.88
CA LEU A 50 -4.81 5.18 -4.55
C LEU A 50 -4.39 6.33 -5.47
N ARG A 51 -5.28 7.28 -5.77
CA ARG A 51 -5.00 8.43 -6.65
C ARG A 51 -4.51 9.69 -5.91
N HIS A 52 -4.45 9.68 -4.58
CA HIS A 52 -4.14 10.85 -3.72
C HIS A 52 -3.00 10.57 -2.72
#